data_AF-A0A926GV63-F1
#
_entry.id   AF-A0A926GV63-F1
#
_cell.length_a   1.000
_cell.length_b   1.000
_cell.length_c   1.000
_cell.angle_alpha   90.00
_cell.angle_beta   90.00
_cell.angle_gamma   90.00
#
_symmetry.space_group_name_H-M   'P 1'
#
loop_
_entity.id
_entity.type
_entity.pdbx_description
1 polymer ?
#
loop_
_entity_poly.entity_id
_entity_poly.type
_entity_poly.pdbx_seq_one_letter_code
_entity_poly.pdbx_strand_id
1 'polypeptide(L)'
;MTQLEQPAGITFAVSDVKRATRPLPEVSYPEGLAATIGRDGVALEAYSRDTKPLVSPGTEPAHTFLYAVNLAYDEHRPLVLSPDMIWLLIAQGVAQHINANSESLRERFVAHTGKAKITVRRDEFVRGFAGNDWEGVFAEFSDQIRAHVG
;
A
#
# COMPACT_ATOMS: atom_id res chain seq x y z
N MET A 1 31.48 -22.97 20.54
CA MET A 1 30.19 -22.24 20.43
C MET A 1 29.69 -22.03 21.84
N THR A 2 29.80 -20.81 22.36
CA THR A 2 29.36 -20.46 23.71
C THR A 2 27.85 -20.23 23.68
N GLN A 3 27.09 -21.05 24.41
CA GLN A 3 25.65 -20.90 24.55
C GLN A 3 25.39 -19.64 25.39
N LEU A 4 24.77 -18.62 24.80
CA LEU A 4 24.32 -17.44 25.54
C LEU A 4 23.13 -17.86 26.42
N GLU A 5 23.27 -17.75 27.74
CA GLU A 5 22.13 -17.89 28.66
C GLU A 5 21.12 -16.78 28.36
N GLN A 6 19.87 -17.16 28.10
CA GLN A 6 18.79 -16.18 27.97
C GLN A 6 18.38 -15.69 29.36
N PRO A 7 18.27 -14.36 29.57
CA PRO A 7 17.81 -13.83 30.84
C PRO A 7 16.37 -14.27 31.14
N ALA A 8 16.05 -14.45 32.43
CA ALA A 8 14.71 -14.79 32.87
C ALA A 8 13.69 -13.72 32.41
N GLY A 9 12.61 -14.14 31.77
CA GLY A 9 11.57 -13.24 31.28
C GLY A 9 10.78 -12.56 32.41
N ILE A 10 10.29 -11.35 32.16
CA ILE A 10 9.42 -10.61 33.08
C ILE A 10 7.98 -10.76 32.61
N THR A 11 7.05 -11.04 33.52
CA THR A 11 5.61 -11.02 33.27
C THR A 11 4.97 -9.89 34.08
N PHE A 12 4.02 -9.19 33.48
CA PHE A 12 3.21 -8.17 34.15
C PHE A 12 1.73 -8.42 33.88
N ALA A 13 0.87 -8.01 34.81
CA ALA A 13 -0.57 -8.12 34.64
C ALA A 13 -1.05 -7.20 33.51
N VAL A 14 -1.86 -7.74 32.61
CA VAL A 14 -2.55 -6.99 31.55
C VAL A 14 -4.05 -6.94 31.85
N SER A 15 -4.74 -5.92 31.32
CA SER A 15 -6.18 -5.81 31.47
C SER A 15 -6.90 -7.04 30.92
N ASP A 16 -7.85 -7.57 31.69
CA ASP A 16 -8.72 -8.65 31.23
C ASP A 16 -9.79 -8.08 30.29
N VAL A 17 -9.65 -8.40 29.01
CA VAL A 17 -10.48 -7.84 27.93
C VAL A 17 -11.08 -8.96 27.11
N LYS A 18 -12.39 -8.85 26.84
CA LYS A 18 -13.11 -9.82 26.02
C LYS A 18 -12.79 -9.58 24.55
N ARG A 19 -12.16 -10.56 23.91
CA ARG A 19 -11.85 -10.51 22.47
C ARG A 19 -13.12 -10.47 21.63
N ALA A 20 -13.11 -9.63 20.59
CA ALA A 20 -14.16 -9.64 19.59
C ALA A 20 -14.08 -10.91 18.73
N THR A 21 -15.23 -11.57 18.54
CA THR A 21 -15.36 -12.82 17.77
C THR A 21 -16.19 -12.64 16.50
N ARG A 22 -16.99 -11.58 16.40
CA ARG A 22 -17.81 -11.26 15.24
C ARG A 22 -16.95 -10.70 14.10
N PRO A 23 -17.05 -11.22 12.86
CA PRO A 23 -16.42 -10.59 11.69
C PRO A 23 -16.87 -9.13 11.49
N LEU A 24 -16.01 -8.32 10.88
CA LEU A 24 -16.36 -6.96 10.48
C LEU A 24 -17.25 -6.98 9.23
N PRO A 25 -18.05 -5.93 8.99
CA PRO A 25 -18.76 -5.76 7.73
C PRO A 25 -17.79 -5.70 6.55
N GLU A 26 -18.18 -6.37 5.48
CA GLU A 26 -17.40 -6.52 4.26
C GLU A 26 -18.07 -5.78 3.09
N VAL A 27 -17.25 -5.26 2.19
CA VAL A 27 -17.64 -4.62 0.92
C VAL A 27 -16.92 -5.33 -0.23
N SER A 28 -17.44 -5.20 -1.44
CA SER A 28 -16.71 -5.74 -2.60
C SER A 28 -15.38 -5.00 -2.78
N TYR A 29 -14.40 -5.70 -3.35
CA TYR A 29 -13.09 -5.11 -3.65
C TYR A 29 -13.16 -3.77 -4.42
N PRO A 30 -13.90 -3.65 -5.54
CA PRO A 30 -13.99 -2.39 -6.26
C PRO A 30 -14.68 -1.28 -5.46
N GLU A 31 -15.70 -1.59 -4.66
CA GLU A 31 -16.36 -0.61 -3.80
C GLU A 31 -15.41 -0.09 -2.71
N GLY A 32 -14.70 -0.99 -2.02
CA GLY A 32 -13.73 -0.61 -1.00
C GLY A 32 -12.56 0.20 -1.56
N LEU A 33 -12.09 -0.17 -2.75
CA LEU A 33 -11.04 0.58 -3.44
C LEU A 33 -11.53 1.97 -3.86
N ALA A 34 -12.72 2.06 -4.46
CA ALA A 34 -13.33 3.34 -4.85
C ALA A 34 -13.55 4.25 -3.63
N ALA A 35 -13.95 3.70 -2.49
CA ALA A 35 -14.09 4.48 -1.25
C ALA A 35 -12.74 5.00 -0.72
N THR A 36 -11.64 4.28 -0.95
CA THR A 36 -10.31 4.63 -0.42
C THR A 36 -9.53 5.59 -1.33
N ILE A 37 -9.53 5.32 -2.64
CA ILE A 37 -8.69 6.03 -3.63
C ILE A 37 -9.50 6.67 -4.76
N GLY A 38 -10.80 6.43 -4.81
CA GLY A 38 -11.67 7.01 -5.82
C GLY A 38 -11.68 8.53 -5.73
N ARG A 39 -11.92 9.16 -6.87
CA ARG A 39 -12.13 10.59 -7.00
C ARG A 39 -13.48 10.82 -7.63
N ASP A 40 -14.19 11.84 -7.19
CA ASP A 40 -15.51 12.17 -7.74
C ASP A 40 -15.44 12.29 -9.26
N GLY A 41 -16.30 11.55 -9.95
CA GLY A 41 -16.38 11.52 -11.42
C GLY A 41 -15.27 10.72 -12.13
N VAL A 42 -14.42 9.99 -11.41
CA VAL A 42 -13.37 9.15 -12.01
C VAL A 42 -13.65 7.68 -11.72
N ALA A 43 -14.02 6.93 -12.76
CA ALA A 43 -14.18 5.48 -12.67
C ALA A 43 -12.82 4.76 -12.54
N LEU A 44 -12.79 3.65 -11.81
CA LEU A 44 -11.62 2.77 -11.76
C LEU A 44 -11.45 2.04 -13.10
N GLU A 45 -10.31 2.24 -13.76
CA GLU A 45 -10.01 1.62 -15.07
C GLU A 45 -9.53 0.17 -14.92
N ALA A 46 -8.82 -0.14 -13.83
CA ALA A 46 -8.33 -1.47 -13.51
C ALA A 46 -8.00 -1.59 -12.02
N TYR A 47 -8.03 -2.82 -11.51
CA TYR A 47 -7.67 -3.19 -10.15
C TYR A 47 -7.26 -4.67 -10.11
N SER A 48 -6.75 -5.14 -8.97
CA SER A 48 -6.35 -6.54 -8.80
C SER A 48 -7.50 -7.49 -9.14
N ARG A 49 -7.21 -8.61 -9.79
CA ARG A 49 -8.21 -9.67 -10.03
C ARG A 49 -8.55 -10.46 -8.76
N ASP A 50 -7.92 -10.16 -7.62
CA ASP A 50 -8.32 -10.70 -6.33
C ASP A 50 -9.69 -10.13 -5.96
N THR A 51 -10.71 -11.00 -5.94
CA THR A 51 -12.10 -10.64 -5.67
C THR A 51 -12.49 -10.83 -4.22
N LYS A 52 -11.53 -11.08 -3.32
CA LYS A 52 -11.84 -11.19 -1.90
C LYS A 52 -12.47 -9.89 -1.40
N PRO A 53 -13.55 -9.98 -0.62
CA PRO A 53 -14.15 -8.80 -0.02
C PRO A 53 -13.15 -8.10 0.89
N LEU A 54 -13.30 -6.78 0.99
CA LEU A 54 -12.51 -5.93 1.88
C LEU A 54 -13.36 -5.55 3.08
N VAL A 55 -12.70 -5.30 4.22
CA VAL A 55 -13.36 -4.61 5.32
C VAL A 55 -13.61 -3.17 4.90
N SER A 56 -14.84 -2.67 5.09
CA SER A 56 -15.18 -1.29 4.74
C SER A 56 -14.17 -0.33 5.39
N PRO A 57 -13.44 0.48 4.60
CA PRO A 57 -12.69 1.58 5.18
C PRO A 57 -13.70 2.51 5.86
N GLY A 58 -13.40 2.98 7.06
CA GLY A 58 -14.22 4.01 7.71
C GLY A 58 -14.31 5.27 6.85
N THR A 59 -15.24 6.17 7.18
CA THR A 59 -15.53 7.39 6.40
C THR A 59 -14.44 8.46 6.42
N GLU A 60 -13.30 8.22 7.09
CA GLU A 60 -12.26 9.23 7.31
C GLU A 60 -11.03 8.96 6.44
N PRO A 61 -10.41 10.00 5.84
CA PRO A 61 -9.19 9.88 5.07
C PRO A 61 -7.99 9.58 5.99
N ALA A 62 -7.84 8.32 6.36
CA ALA A 62 -6.75 7.83 7.19
C ALA A 62 -5.92 6.78 6.44
N HIS A 63 -4.64 6.65 6.83
CA HIS A 63 -3.77 5.58 6.35
C HIS A 63 -4.36 4.22 6.73
N THR A 64 -4.76 3.40 5.75
CA THR A 64 -5.55 2.17 5.97
C THR A 64 -4.91 1.20 6.97
N PHE A 65 -3.57 1.10 6.97
CA PHE A 65 -2.85 0.30 7.97
C PHE A 65 -3.05 0.81 9.41
N LEU A 66 -2.93 2.13 9.63
CA LEU A 66 -3.11 2.72 10.97
C LEU A 66 -4.55 2.59 11.43
N TYR A 67 -5.50 2.75 10.51
CA TYR A 67 -6.91 2.49 10.79
C TYR A 67 -7.14 1.05 11.25
N ALA A 68 -6.57 0.06 10.56
CA ALA A 68 -6.69 -1.35 10.96
C ALA A 68 -6.06 -1.63 12.33
N VAL A 69 -4.90 -1.04 12.63
CA VAL A 69 -4.25 -1.15 13.95
C VAL A 69 -5.14 -0.53 15.04
N ASN A 70 -5.64 0.68 14.81
CA ASN A 70 -6.49 1.38 15.77
C ASN A 70 -7.79 0.62 16.03
N LEU A 71 -8.47 0.19 14.97
CA LEU A 71 -9.70 -0.59 15.06
C LEU A 71 -9.49 -1.91 15.81
N ALA A 72 -8.34 -2.58 15.59
CA ALA A 72 -8.04 -3.81 16.30
C ALA A 72 -7.76 -3.59 17.78
N TYR A 73 -7.08 -2.50 18.12
CA TYR A 73 -6.86 -2.09 19.50
C TYR A 73 -8.18 -1.75 20.22
N ASP A 74 -8.97 -0.85 19.65
CA ASP A 74 -10.22 -0.33 20.25
C ASP A 74 -11.26 -1.45 20.45
N GLU A 75 -11.41 -2.34 19.48
CA GLU A 75 -12.40 -3.43 19.53
C GLU A 75 -11.83 -4.76 20.06
N HIS A 76 -10.59 -4.77 20.57
CA HIS A 76 -9.90 -5.96 21.08
C HIS A 76 -9.92 -7.13 20.08
N ARG A 77 -9.68 -6.82 18.79
CA ARG A 77 -9.63 -7.79 17.71
C ARG A 77 -8.22 -8.35 17.55
N PRO A 78 -8.09 -9.64 17.19
CA PRO A 78 -6.80 -10.15 16.76
C PRO A 78 -6.35 -9.43 15.49
N LEU A 79 -5.13 -8.93 15.51
CA LEU A 79 -4.46 -8.34 14.35
C LEU A 79 -3.32 -9.27 13.91
N VAL A 80 -3.32 -9.65 12.64
CA VAL A 80 -2.25 -10.45 12.04
C VAL A 80 -1.56 -9.59 11.00
N LEU A 81 -0.26 -9.40 11.16
CA LEU A 81 0.58 -8.65 10.24
C LEU A 81 1.47 -9.62 9.47
N SER A 82 1.42 -9.56 8.14
CA SER A 82 2.39 -10.28 7.31
C SER A 82 3.68 -9.48 7.20
N PRO A 83 4.84 -10.13 7.01
CA PRO A 83 6.10 -9.42 6.73
C PRO A 83 6.00 -8.45 5.56
N ASP A 84 5.23 -8.79 4.52
CA ASP A 84 5.03 -7.95 3.34
C ASP A 84 4.38 -6.61 3.68
N MET A 85 3.43 -6.58 4.63
CA MET A 85 2.81 -5.32 5.08
C MET A 85 3.86 -4.37 5.66
N ILE A 86 4.80 -4.89 6.45
CA ILE A 86 5.87 -4.10 7.05
C ILE A 86 6.85 -3.61 5.97
N TRP A 87 7.21 -4.48 5.03
CA TRP A 87 8.07 -4.11 3.92
C TRP A 87 7.45 -2.98 3.06
N LEU A 88 6.15 -3.07 2.77
CA LEU A 88 5.42 -2.03 2.03
C LEU A 88 5.43 -0.70 2.78
N LEU A 89 5.25 -0.70 4.11
CA LEU A 89 5.32 0.53 4.91
C LEU A 89 6.71 1.18 4.85
N ILE A 90 7.77 0.37 4.93
CA ILE A 90 9.15 0.88 4.81
C ILE A 90 9.36 1.49 3.41
N ALA A 91 8.95 0.78 2.36
CA ALA A 91 9.07 1.26 0.98
C ALA A 91 8.28 2.57 0.76
N GLN A 92 7.07 2.67 1.30
CA GLN A 92 6.25 3.88 1.26
C GLN A 92 6.93 5.05 2.00
N GLY A 93 7.46 4.81 3.20
CA GLY A 93 8.17 5.83 3.98
C GLY A 93 9.42 6.34 3.26
N VAL A 94 10.23 5.44 2.70
CA VAL A 94 11.40 5.80 1.88
C VAL A 94 10.99 6.58 0.64
N ALA A 95 9.96 6.14 -0.08
CA ALA A 95 9.46 6.84 -1.27
C ALA A 95 8.96 8.25 -0.93
N GLN A 96 8.21 8.41 0.17
CA GLN A 96 7.77 9.72 0.65
C GLN A 96 8.95 10.62 1.02
N HIS A 97 9.96 10.08 1.71
CA HIS A 97 11.17 10.82 2.06
C HIS A 97 11.94 11.29 0.82
N ILE A 98 12.12 10.41 -0.16
CA ILE A 98 12.77 10.75 -1.44
C ILE A 98 11.98 11.85 -2.17
N ASN A 99 10.65 11.72 -2.25
CA ASN A 99 9.81 12.71 -2.92
C ASN A 99 9.91 14.10 -2.26
N ALA A 100 9.87 14.15 -0.92
CA ALA A 100 10.01 15.39 -0.16
C ALA A 100 11.40 16.03 -0.26
N ASN A 101 12.43 15.23 -0.53
CA ASN A 101 13.84 15.65 -0.62
C ASN A 101 14.39 15.44 -2.05
N SER A 102 13.54 15.55 -3.05
CA SER A 102 13.85 15.08 -4.42
C SER A 102 15.04 15.78 -5.05
N GLU A 103 15.23 17.09 -4.81
CA GLU A 103 16.37 17.83 -5.34
C GLU A 103 17.70 17.51 -4.62
N SER A 104 17.69 17.35 -3.29
CA SER A 104 18.92 17.07 -2.53
C SER A 104 19.41 15.64 -2.71
N LEU A 105 18.51 14.71 -3.03
CA LEU A 105 18.84 13.30 -3.29
C LEU A 105 18.98 12.98 -4.77
N ARG A 106 18.69 13.94 -5.66
CA ARG A 106 18.59 13.77 -7.12
C ARG A 106 19.78 13.02 -7.71
N GLU A 107 20.98 13.50 -7.44
CA GLU A 107 22.24 12.98 -7.99
C GLU A 107 22.51 11.51 -7.61
N ARG A 108 21.76 10.94 -6.65
CA ARG A 108 21.85 9.53 -6.26
C ARG A 108 20.96 8.61 -7.10
N PHE A 109 20.00 9.16 -7.85
CA PHE A 109 18.97 8.39 -8.54
C PHE A 109 18.86 8.70 -10.04
N VAL A 110 19.09 9.95 -10.44
CA VAL A 110 18.95 10.39 -11.84
C VAL A 110 19.97 11.46 -12.21
N ALA A 111 20.38 11.48 -13.48
CA ALA A 111 21.38 12.43 -14.00
C ALA A 111 20.77 13.76 -14.54
N HIS A 112 19.44 13.90 -14.56
CA HIS A 112 18.77 15.08 -15.12
C HIS A 112 18.29 16.05 -14.03
N THR A 113 18.23 17.35 -14.36
CA THR A 113 17.65 18.39 -13.52
C THR A 113 16.12 18.36 -13.59
N GLY A 114 15.44 18.65 -12.47
CA GLY A 114 13.98 18.75 -12.43
C GLY A 114 13.25 17.44 -12.79
N LYS A 115 12.05 17.54 -13.38
CA LYS A 115 11.25 16.36 -13.74
C LYS A 115 11.45 16.00 -15.22
N ALA A 116 11.74 14.73 -15.50
CA ALA A 116 11.71 14.19 -16.85
C ALA A 116 10.30 13.68 -17.20
N LYS A 117 9.87 13.88 -18.44
CA LYS A 117 8.59 13.37 -18.94
C LYS A 117 8.81 11.98 -19.52
N ILE A 118 8.18 10.98 -18.91
CA ILE A 118 8.05 9.64 -19.46
C ILE A 118 6.71 9.56 -20.21
N THR A 119 6.72 9.01 -21.42
CA THR A 119 5.52 8.83 -22.24
C THR A 119 5.40 7.38 -22.66
N VAL A 120 4.29 6.75 -22.30
CA VAL A 120 3.87 5.44 -22.80
C VAL A 120 2.61 5.68 -23.64
N ARG A 121 2.56 5.15 -24.86
CA ARG A 121 1.45 5.35 -25.79
C ARG A 121 0.94 4.00 -26.27
N ARG A 122 -0.36 3.76 -26.03
CA ARG A 122 -1.11 2.57 -26.47
C ARG A 122 -2.43 3.02 -27.09
N ASP A 123 -2.46 3.03 -28.42
CA ASP A 123 -3.59 3.59 -29.18
C ASP A 123 -4.80 2.65 -29.21
N GLU A 124 -4.60 1.38 -28.87
CA GLU A 124 -5.61 0.34 -28.79
C GLU A 124 -6.42 0.36 -27.49
N PHE A 125 -6.00 1.15 -26.49
CA PHE A 125 -6.68 1.24 -25.21
C PHE A 125 -8.05 1.91 -25.35
N VAL A 126 -9.07 1.28 -24.78
CA VAL A 126 -10.43 1.81 -24.75
C VAL A 126 -10.80 2.14 -23.31
N ARG A 127 -11.20 3.40 -23.04
CA ARG A 127 -11.60 3.83 -21.69
C ARG A 127 -12.68 2.91 -21.11
N GLY A 128 -12.49 2.44 -19.88
CA GLY A 128 -13.39 1.54 -19.17
C GLY A 128 -13.40 0.09 -19.67
N PHE A 129 -12.57 -0.26 -20.66
CA PHE A 129 -12.48 -1.64 -21.13
C PHE A 129 -11.59 -2.47 -20.22
N ALA A 130 -12.19 -3.44 -19.53
CA ALA A 130 -11.47 -4.34 -18.62
C ALA A 130 -10.42 -5.23 -19.32
N GLY A 131 -10.48 -5.35 -20.65
CA GLY A 131 -9.50 -6.10 -21.44
C GLY A 131 -8.27 -5.29 -21.87
N ASN A 132 -8.14 -4.03 -21.46
CA ASN A 132 -6.91 -3.27 -21.67
C ASN A 132 -5.74 -3.96 -20.96
N ASP A 133 -4.61 -4.10 -21.65
CA ASP A 133 -3.39 -4.71 -21.11
C ASP A 133 -2.62 -3.73 -20.20
N TRP A 134 -3.18 -3.44 -19.03
CA TRP A 134 -2.50 -2.62 -18.01
C TRP A 134 -1.22 -3.27 -17.46
N GLU A 135 -1.11 -4.59 -17.51
CA GLU A 135 0.06 -5.33 -17.04
C GLU A 135 1.29 -5.01 -17.91
N GLY A 136 1.14 -5.02 -19.24
CA GLY A 136 2.21 -4.68 -20.16
C GLY A 136 2.70 -3.23 -20.08
N VAL A 137 1.84 -2.30 -19.67
CA VAL A 137 2.18 -0.88 -19.49
C VAL A 137 3.33 -0.69 -18.47
N PHE A 138 3.39 -1.53 -17.43
CA PHE A 138 4.45 -1.42 -16.41
C PHE A 138 5.84 -1.79 -16.95
N ALA A 139 5.92 -2.71 -17.91
CA ALA A 139 7.19 -3.05 -18.57
C ALA A 139 7.69 -1.86 -19.40
N GLU A 140 6.81 -1.24 -20.19
CA GLU A 140 7.12 -0.05 -20.98
C GLU A 140 7.53 1.14 -20.11
N PHE A 141 6.85 1.38 -18.98
CA PHE A 141 7.29 2.36 -17.99
C PHE A 141 8.69 2.06 -17.47
N SER A 142 8.99 0.80 -17.14
CA SER A 142 10.29 0.39 -16.63
C SER A 142 11.42 0.65 -17.65
N ASP A 143 11.15 0.40 -18.93
CA ASP A 143 12.10 0.67 -20.01
C ASP A 143 12.37 2.17 -20.16
N GLN A 144 11.33 3.00 -20.08
CA GLN A 144 11.50 4.47 -20.12
C GLN A 144 12.25 4.99 -18.90
N ILE A 145 11.95 4.49 -17.69
CA ILE A 145 12.65 4.88 -16.45
C ILE A 145 14.13 4.54 -16.57
N ARG A 146 14.48 3.37 -17.12
CA ARG A 146 15.88 2.93 -17.32
C ARG A 146 16.73 3.93 -18.08
N ALA A 147 16.15 4.69 -19.02
CA ALA A 147 16.87 5.72 -19.77
C ALA A 147 17.24 6.96 -18.92
N HIS A 148 16.67 7.10 -17.72
CA HIS A 148 16.82 8.25 -16.84
C HIS A 148 17.49 7.94 -15.49
N VAL A 149 17.55 6.66 -15.10
CA VAL A 149 18.20 6.19 -13.87
C VAL A 149 19.59 5.64 -14.16
N GLY A 150 20.53 5.92 -13.26
CA GLY A 150 21.96 5.66 -13.41
C GLY A 150 22.76 6.81 -12.80
#